data_AF-Q39707-F1
#
_entry.id   AF-Q39707-F1
#
_cell.length_a   1.000
_cell.length_b   1.000
_cell.length_c   1.000
_cell.angle_alpha   90.00
_cell.angle_beta   90.00
_cell.angle_gamma   90.00
#
_symmetry.space_group_name_H-M   'P 1'
#
loop_
_entity.id
_entity.type
_entity.pdbx_description
1 polymer ?
#
loop_
_entity_poly.entity_id
_entity_poly.type
_entity_poly.pdbx_seq_one_letter_code
_entity_poly.pdbx_strand_id
1 'polypeptide(L)' 'DPDLTIERPLFEIVSANQTIIPDTEMAINLHLREDGLKLHLDKDVPRMISENIENILMKAVHPLGLRDWNSM' A
#
# COMPACT_ATOMS: atom_id res chain seq x y z
N ASP A 1 5.16 2.82 -26.71
CA ASP A 1 4.82 4.20 -26.35
C ASP A 1 3.38 4.50 -26.70
N PRO A 2 2.69 5.30 -25.87
CA PRO A 2 1.32 5.65 -26.15
C PRO A 2 1.22 6.62 -27.34
N ASP A 3 0.26 6.41 -28.22
CA ASP A 3 -0.11 7.34 -29.28
C ASP A 3 -1.05 8.41 -28.72
N LEU A 4 -0.47 9.52 -28.26
CA LEU A 4 -1.21 10.62 -27.64
C LEU A 4 -2.18 11.34 -28.59
N THR A 5 -2.22 10.99 -29.89
CA THR A 5 -3.23 11.51 -30.83
C THR A 5 -4.57 10.79 -30.71
N ILE A 6 -4.57 9.54 -30.23
CA ILE A 6 -5.78 8.70 -30.06
C ILE A 6 -5.94 8.14 -28.65
N GLU A 7 -4.85 7.97 -27.91
CA GLU A 7 -4.82 7.47 -26.53
C GLU A 7 -4.82 8.62 -25.52
N ARG A 8 -5.60 8.44 -24.45
CA ARG A 8 -5.69 9.39 -23.33
C ARG A 8 -5.48 8.65 -22.03
N PRO A 9 -4.56 9.10 -21.15
CA PRO A 9 -4.34 8.43 -19.87
C PRO A 9 -5.58 8.56 -18.99
N LEU A 10 -5.92 7.47 -18.29
CA LEU A 10 -6.98 7.50 -17.28
C LEU A 10 -6.49 8.09 -15.96
N PHE A 11 -5.22 7.83 -15.64
CA PHE A 11 -4.53 8.32 -14.45
C PHE A 11 -3.05 8.51 -14.77
N GLU A 12 -2.40 9.39 -14.02
CA GLU A 12 -0.95 9.59 -14.07
C GLU A 12 -0.36 9.13 -12.73
N ILE A 13 0.72 8.34 -12.80
CA ILE A 13 1.44 7.90 -11.59
C ILE A 13 2.38 9.04 -11.18
N VAL A 14 2.00 9.77 -10.15
CA VAL A 14 2.80 10.90 -9.62
C VAL A 14 3.90 10.40 -8.67
N SER A 15 3.60 9.40 -7.84
CA SER A 15 4.55 8.80 -6.90
C SER A 15 4.14 7.37 -6.54
N ALA A 16 5.09 6.60 -6.01
CA ALA A 16 4.87 5.28 -5.43
C ALA A 16 5.76 5.12 -4.19
N ASN A 17 5.20 4.64 -3.08
CA ASN A 17 5.92 4.42 -1.83
C ASN A 17 5.56 3.06 -1.23
N GLN A 18 6.48 2.52 -0.43
CA GLN A 18 6.29 1.30 0.35
C GLN A 18 6.83 1.51 1.76
N THR A 19 6.19 0.87 2.74
CA THR A 19 6.69 0.81 4.11
C THR A 19 6.55 -0.60 4.67
N ILE A 20 7.35 -0.92 5.68
CA ILE A 20 7.22 -2.13 6.49
C ILE A 20 6.76 -1.66 7.86
N ILE A 21 5.62 -2.16 8.32
CA ILE A 21 5.13 -1.86 9.66
C ILE A 21 6.01 -2.65 10.65
N PRO A 22 6.69 -1.98 11.61
CA PRO A 22 7.53 -2.67 12.58
C PRO A 22 6.74 -3.72 13.37
N ASP A 23 7.41 -4.81 13.77
CA ASP A 23 6.85 -5.86 14.63
C ASP A 23 5.62 -6.59 14.02
N THR A 24 5.52 -6.63 12.69
CA THR A 24 4.43 -7.31 11.95
C THR A 24 4.90 -8.44 11.04
N GLU A 25 6.15 -8.89 11.18
CA GLU A 25 6.79 -9.87 10.30
C GLU A 25 5.98 -11.17 10.19
N MET A 26 5.33 -11.56 11.28
CA MET A 26 4.56 -12.81 11.33
C MET A 26 3.06 -12.64 11.06
N ALA A 27 2.59 -11.43 10.77
CA ALA A 27 1.17 -11.12 10.65
C ALA A 27 0.53 -11.76 9.40
N ILE A 28 1.28 -11.83 8.29
CA ILE A 28 0.89 -12.53 7.06
C ILE A 28 2.06 -13.40 6.62
N ASN A 29 1.91 -14.72 6.74
CA ASN A 29 2.94 -15.68 6.37
C ASN A 29 2.45 -16.64 5.30
N LEU A 30 3.29 -16.86 4.29
CA LEU A 30 3.07 -17.81 3.22
C LEU A 30 4.14 -18.91 3.29
N HIS A 31 3.71 -20.15 3.47
CA HIS A 31 4.59 -21.31 3.47
C HIS A 31 4.33 -22.15 2.22
N LEU A 32 5.30 -22.20 1.31
CA LEU A 32 5.27 -23.13 0.19
C LEU A 32 5.74 -24.50 0.67
N ARG A 33 4.90 -25.52 0.45
CA ARG A 33 5.15 -26.92 0.81
C ARG A 33 4.84 -27.82 -0.39
N GLU A 34 5.17 -29.10 -0.27
CA GLU A 34 4.87 -30.11 -1.30
C GLU A 34 3.37 -30.22 -1.59
N ASP A 35 2.52 -29.94 -0.59
CA ASP A 35 1.06 -29.92 -0.71
C ASP A 35 0.50 -28.53 -1.07
N GLY A 36 1.36 -27.62 -1.53
CA GLY A 36 0.99 -26.30 -2.05
C GLY A 36 1.29 -25.13 -1.11
N LEU A 37 0.64 -24.00 -1.38
CA LEU A 37 0.82 -22.75 -0.63
C LEU A 37 -0.11 -22.72 0.59
N LYS A 38 0.46 -22.62 1.78
CA LYS A 38 -0.29 -22.44 3.03
C LYS A 38 -0.21 -21.00 3.49
N LEU A 39 -1.35 -20.37 3.71
CA LEU A 39 -1.47 -19.05 4.31
C LEU A 39 -1.68 -19.17 5.82
N HIS A 40 -0.89 -18.43 6.59
CA HIS A 40 -1.15 -18.13 7.99
C HIS A 40 -1.40 -16.63 8.11
N LEU A 41 -2.56 -16.28 8.64
CA LEU A 41 -3.02 -14.89 8.75
C LEU A 41 -3.39 -14.62 10.20
N ASP A 42 -2.72 -13.64 10.82
CA ASP A 42 -3.09 -13.17 12.15
C ASP A 42 -4.41 -12.39 12.06
N LYS A 43 -5.30 -12.62 13.03
CA LYS A 43 -6.58 -11.91 13.15
C LYS A 43 -6.40 -10.39 13.34
N ASP A 44 -5.24 -9.95 13.82
CA ASP A 44 -4.96 -8.56 14.12
C ASP A 44 -4.45 -7.75 12.92
N VAL A 45 -4.24 -8.38 11.76
CA VAL A 45 -3.78 -7.70 10.53
C VAL A 45 -4.62 -6.46 10.17
N PRO A 46 -5.97 -6.50 10.18
CA PRO A 46 -6.77 -5.30 9.87
C PRO A 46 -6.50 -4.16 10.85
N ARG A 47 -6.31 -4.48 12.13
CA ARG A 47 -6.00 -3.51 13.18
C ARG A 47 -4.63 -2.87 12.93
N MET A 48 -3.60 -3.69 12.68
CA MET A 48 -2.23 -3.21 12.39
C MET A 48 -2.20 -2.25 11.19
N ILE A 49 -2.94 -2.56 10.11
CA ILE A 49 -3.06 -1.67 8.95
C ILE A 49 -3.72 -0.35 9.35
N SER A 50 -4.85 -0.42 10.07
CA SER A 50 -5.63 0.76 10.46
C SER A 50 -4.84 1.72 11.36
N GLU A 51 -4.00 1.20 12.25
CA GLU A 51 -3.17 2.00 13.16
C GLU A 51 -2.04 2.75 12.43
N ASN A 52 -1.68 2.33 11.21
CA ASN A 52 -0.53 2.88 10.47
C ASN A 52 -0.90 3.67 9.20
N ILE A 53 -2.10 3.44 8.63
CA ILE A 53 -2.46 3.97 7.31
C ILE A 53 -2.47 5.50 7.23
N GLU A 54 -2.94 6.19 8.27
CA GLU A 54 -3.00 7.66 8.30
C GLU A 54 -1.60 8.28 8.19
N ASN A 55 -0.64 7.78 8.99
CA ASN A 55 0.74 8.22 8.94
C ASN A 55 1.41 7.94 7.59
N ILE A 56 1.07 6.82 6.94
CA ILE A 56 1.58 6.45 5.62
C ILE A 56 1.03 7.40 4.55
N LEU A 57 -0.28 7.65 4.55
CA LEU A 57 -0.92 8.58 3.62
C LEU A 57 -0.35 9.99 3.78
N MET A 58 -0.21 10.47 5.01
CA MET A 58 0.40 11.77 5.30
C MET A 58 1.83 11.88 4.75
N LYS A 59 2.67 10.85 4.94
CA LYS A 59 4.04 10.84 4.38
C LYS A 59 4.05 10.86 2.85
N ALA A 60 3.07 10.23 2.20
CA ALA A 60 2.97 10.20 0.74
C ALA A 60 2.52 11.53 0.15
N VAL A 61 1.58 12.22 0.80
CA VAL A 61 0.97 13.46 0.27
C VAL A 61 1.70 14.75 0.68
N HIS A 62 2.44 14.74 1.81
CA HIS A 62 3.15 15.93 2.29
C HIS A 62 4.18 16.49 1.30
N PRO A 63 4.99 15.67 0.60
CA PRO A 63 5.91 16.15 -0.45
C PRO A 63 5.19 16.80 -1.64
N LEU A 64 3.89 16.52 -1.83
CA LEU A 64 3.05 17.13 -2.86
C LEU A 64 2.41 18.44 -2.39
N GLY A 65 2.74 18.91 -1.17
CA GLY A 65 2.20 20.15 -0.58
C GLY A 65 0.84 19.99 0.09
N LEU A 66 0.29 18.77 0.16
CA LEU A 66 -0.98 18.48 0.81
C LEU A 66 -0.77 18.28 2.33
N ARG A 67 -1.64 18.90 3.14
CA ARG A 67 -1.57 18.85 4.61
C ARG A 67 -2.62 17.96 5.25
N ASP A 68 -3.65 17.61 4.50
CA ASP A 68 -4.65 16.63 4.87
C ASP A 68 -4.92 15.78 3.63
N TRP A 69 -4.78 14.47 3.77
CA TRP A 69 -5.02 13.52 2.68
C TRP A 69 -6.51 13.40 2.33
N ASN A 70 -7.41 13.80 3.24
CA ASN A 70 -8.87 13.61 3.11
C ASN A 70 -9.67 14.91 2.92
N SER A 71 -9.01 16.05 2.71
CA SER A 71 -9.65 17.37 2.51
C SER A 71 -9.94 17.69 1.03
N MET A 72 -10.21 16.68 0.20
CA MET A 72 -10.57 16.89 -1.21
C MET A 72 -12.05 17.23 -1.40
#